data_AF-A0A8H3UZX3-F1
#
_entry.id   AF-A0A8H3UZX3-F1
#
_cell.length_a   1.000
_cell.length_b   1.000
_cell.length_c   1.000
_cell.angle_alpha   90.00
_cell.angle_beta   90.00
_cell.angle_gamma   90.00
#
_symmetry.space_group_name_H-M   'P 1'
#
loop_
_entity.id
_entity.type
_entity.pdbx_description
1 polymer ?
#
loop_
_entity_poly.entity_id
_entity_poly.type
_entity_poly.pdbx_seq_one_letter_code
_entity_poly.pdbx_strand_id
1 'polypeptide(L)'
;MPARIDDEVGETIPAMTAHAVSVSLPTWRSNVGYEEGEEWVLSKLKTGYPRFFIHKQIQAFASAVVDKYGSNGESAMLFPSHAGASRCVDFLRRQSTLSSQVRILDLASNAEKETTDLKFASPHVSAVLFPTDHFSIAKTFWQHSGEGVSSRRAEYCHELLKEGLLVGKNTADTAQRLCKGPRRYRKSLSSTQPVLLEGKDSTAFIEERFGRNLEIKFAEQAKSAVKKRIAGSLTADIALEDALAVKNDVIGGRHLAEFSEDDVYLYPCGMNAIFNTHRSLMAARGELKSVMYGFPYIDTLKILEKFGPGCIFYGHGSAEDLDDLELRLSKGERILSLFCEFPGNPLLMSPDLKRIRGLAEKYEFAVVVDETVGNFLNVNVLPYADVVVSSLTKIFSGDSNVMGGSAILNPKGPRYNQLKKTWSDEFEDNYWAEDAIFMERNSRDFVSRIDRINSGAEAICEVLQAHPRVKQVYYPKYSSTRPFYDQCRTPNGRYGGLLSATFYDHADAVAFFDNLATAKGPSLGTNFTLSSPYVILAHYNELDWAESFGVERDLIRFSVGLEETDELVKIFQLALAAIPTSRD
;
A
#
# COMPACT_ATOMS: atom_id res chain seq x y z
N MET A 1 -9.59 -21.63 28.15
CA MET A 1 -9.05 -20.32 27.73
C MET A 1 -8.83 -20.41 26.23
N PRO A 2 -9.34 -19.49 25.39
CA PRO A 2 -8.87 -19.42 24.01
C PRO A 2 -7.36 -19.17 24.05
N ALA A 3 -6.60 -19.88 23.20
CA ALA A 3 -5.15 -19.81 23.18
C ALA A 3 -4.71 -18.36 23.03
N ARG A 4 -3.85 -17.90 23.93
CA ARG A 4 -3.13 -16.63 23.75
C ARG A 4 -2.42 -16.75 22.41
N ILE A 5 -2.70 -15.84 21.48
CA ILE A 5 -1.84 -15.70 20.31
C ILE A 5 -0.54 -15.11 20.89
N ASP A 6 0.38 -15.97 21.32
CA ASP A 6 1.72 -15.58 21.75
C ASP A 6 2.51 -15.20 20.50
N ASP A 7 2.16 -14.05 19.91
CA ASP A 7 2.91 -13.51 18.78
C ASP A 7 4.24 -12.99 19.31
N GLU A 8 5.34 -13.67 18.96
CA GLU A 8 6.68 -13.22 19.30
C GLU A 8 6.98 -11.87 18.62
N VAL A 9 7.56 -10.93 19.38
CA VAL A 9 7.99 -9.62 18.87
C VAL A 9 8.88 -9.81 17.64
N GLY A 10 8.54 -9.15 16.54
CA GLY A 10 9.33 -9.17 15.31
C GLY A 10 9.01 -10.32 14.35
N GLU A 11 8.11 -11.24 14.70
CA GLU A 11 7.61 -12.27 13.79
C GLU A 11 6.80 -11.66 12.64
N THR A 12 6.73 -12.34 11.49
CA THR A 12 5.88 -11.91 10.39
C THR A 12 4.39 -12.03 10.75
N ILE A 13 3.52 -11.21 10.17
CA ILE A 13 2.07 -11.35 10.31
C ILE A 13 1.41 -11.57 8.93
N PRO A 14 0.83 -12.77 8.66
CA PRO A 14 0.85 -13.99 9.50
C PRO A 14 2.25 -14.57 9.71
N ALA A 15 2.41 -15.41 10.73
CA ALA A 15 3.68 -16.08 11.03
C ALA A 15 4.17 -16.91 9.83
N MET A 16 5.49 -16.96 9.64
CA MET A 16 6.17 -17.72 8.57
C MET A 16 5.70 -17.37 7.15
N THR A 17 5.18 -16.15 6.95
CA THR A 17 4.73 -15.69 5.63
C THR A 17 5.87 -14.98 4.90
N ALA A 18 6.30 -15.56 3.77
CA ALA A 18 7.26 -14.90 2.89
C ALA A 18 6.70 -13.57 2.37
N HIS A 19 7.55 -12.55 2.27
CA HIS A 19 7.17 -11.22 1.78
C HIS A 19 6.04 -10.56 2.57
N ALA A 20 5.86 -10.95 3.84
CA ALA A 20 4.84 -10.37 4.70
C ALA A 20 4.97 -8.85 4.83
N VAL A 21 3.83 -8.16 4.76
CA VAL A 21 3.75 -6.69 4.81
C VAL A 21 3.44 -6.15 6.21
N SER A 22 3.48 -7.01 7.23
CA SER A 22 3.25 -6.67 8.63
C SER A 22 4.13 -7.49 9.56
N VAL A 23 4.31 -6.99 10.78
CA VAL A 23 5.21 -7.53 11.81
C VAL A 23 4.55 -7.46 13.18
N SER A 24 4.83 -8.44 14.02
CA SER A 24 4.29 -8.52 15.38
C SER A 24 4.91 -7.52 16.34
N LEU A 25 4.04 -6.70 16.94
CA LEU A 25 4.30 -5.78 18.04
C LEU A 25 3.21 -6.01 19.12
N PRO A 26 3.33 -7.10 19.92
CA PRO A 26 2.24 -7.70 20.69
C PRO A 26 1.81 -6.92 21.94
N THR A 27 2.61 -5.94 22.37
CA THR A 27 2.39 -5.15 23.59
C THR A 27 2.58 -3.67 23.33
N TRP A 28 1.96 -2.81 24.13
CA TRP A 28 2.17 -1.37 24.07
C TRP A 28 3.65 -1.03 24.16
N ARG A 29 4.36 -1.67 25.10
CA ARG A 29 5.81 -1.53 25.27
C ARG A 29 6.60 -1.89 24.02
N SER A 30 6.21 -2.94 23.28
CA SER A 30 6.89 -3.27 22.01
C SER A 30 6.62 -2.25 20.90
N ASN A 31 5.47 -1.58 20.91
CA ASN A 31 5.17 -0.51 19.95
C ASN A 31 6.01 0.75 20.27
N VAL A 32 6.10 1.13 21.55
CA VAL A 32 6.98 2.21 22.01
C VAL A 32 8.45 1.89 21.73
N GLY A 33 8.91 0.69 22.10
CA GLY A 33 10.29 0.26 21.87
C GLY A 33 10.68 0.18 20.40
N TYR A 34 9.72 -0.10 19.50
CA TYR A 34 9.94 -0.02 18.05
C TYR A 34 10.22 1.43 17.61
N GLU A 35 9.43 2.40 18.09
CA GLU A 35 9.57 3.81 17.73
C GLU A 35 10.78 4.49 18.40
N GLU A 36 11.14 4.09 19.62
CA GLU A 36 12.33 4.55 20.33
C GLU A 36 13.63 3.88 19.84
N GLY A 37 13.51 2.89 18.96
CA GLY A 37 14.65 2.16 18.39
C GLY A 37 15.37 1.26 19.40
N GLU A 38 14.64 0.70 20.38
CA GLU A 38 15.20 -0.18 21.39
C GLU A 38 15.68 -1.51 20.78
N GLU A 39 16.91 -1.91 21.13
CA GLU A 39 17.59 -3.06 20.51
C GLU A 39 16.83 -4.38 20.70
N TRP A 40 16.15 -4.59 21.82
CA TRP A 40 15.40 -5.82 22.10
C TRP A 40 14.17 -6.01 21.19
N VAL A 41 13.68 -4.94 20.55
CA VAL A 41 12.65 -4.98 19.49
C VAL A 41 13.32 -5.09 18.13
N LEU A 42 14.21 -4.15 17.79
CA LEU A 42 14.78 -4.03 16.45
C LEU A 42 15.59 -5.27 16.03
N SER A 43 16.34 -5.88 16.95
CA SER A 43 17.14 -7.08 16.68
C SER A 43 16.29 -8.31 16.35
N LYS A 44 15.01 -8.32 16.76
CA LYS A 44 14.08 -9.44 16.52
C LYS A 44 13.26 -9.31 15.24
N LEU A 45 13.22 -8.12 14.62
CA LEU A 45 12.41 -7.89 13.42
C LEU A 45 12.86 -8.80 12.27
N LYS A 46 11.98 -9.70 11.85
CA LYS A 46 12.15 -10.52 10.64
C LYS A 46 11.73 -9.74 9.39
N THR A 47 10.67 -8.94 9.51
CA THR A 47 10.12 -8.06 8.48
C THR A 47 9.59 -6.77 9.11
N GLY A 48 8.98 -5.91 8.30
CA GLY A 48 8.17 -4.78 8.72
C GLY A 48 7.30 -4.30 7.57
N TYR A 49 6.58 -3.20 7.75
CA TYR A 49 5.83 -2.62 6.63
C TYR A 49 6.82 -2.10 5.57
N PRO A 50 6.79 -2.57 4.29
CA PRO A 50 7.94 -2.47 3.37
C PRO A 50 8.45 -1.05 3.03
N ARG A 51 7.67 0.00 3.30
CA ARG A 51 8.09 1.40 3.11
C ARG A 51 8.86 1.98 4.31
N PHE A 52 8.59 1.50 5.53
CA PHE A 52 9.27 1.94 6.75
C PHE A 52 10.45 1.01 7.09
N PHE A 53 10.29 -0.27 6.77
CA PHE A 53 11.31 -1.32 6.87
C PHE A 53 11.63 -1.86 5.48
N ILE A 54 12.82 -1.56 4.95
CA ILE A 54 13.26 -2.12 3.67
C ILE A 54 13.46 -3.63 3.87
N HIS A 55 12.75 -4.47 3.13
CA HIS A 55 12.79 -5.92 3.32
C HIS A 55 14.22 -6.48 3.23
N LYS A 56 14.57 -7.49 4.04
CA LYS A 56 15.93 -8.04 4.13
C LYS A 56 16.47 -8.55 2.79
N GLN A 57 15.60 -9.10 1.94
CA GLN A 57 15.98 -9.52 0.59
C GLN A 57 16.36 -8.34 -0.32
N ILE A 58 15.67 -7.19 -0.19
CA ILE A 58 16.01 -5.97 -0.92
C ILE A 58 17.36 -5.44 -0.45
N GLN A 59 17.61 -5.44 0.87
CA GLN A 59 18.91 -5.06 1.45
C GLN A 59 20.04 -5.98 0.97
N ALA A 60 19.82 -7.29 0.96
CA ALA A 60 20.79 -8.27 0.49
C ALA A 60 21.11 -8.06 -1.00
N PHE A 61 20.10 -7.81 -1.82
CA PHE A 61 20.30 -7.52 -3.24
C PHE A 61 21.06 -6.20 -3.45
N ALA A 62 20.68 -5.14 -2.72
CA ALA A 62 21.37 -3.84 -2.79
C ALA A 62 22.85 -3.98 -2.40
N SER A 63 23.15 -4.77 -1.36
CA SER A 63 24.52 -5.06 -0.92
C SER A 63 25.30 -5.79 -2.02
N ALA A 64 24.72 -6.83 -2.62
CA ALA A 64 25.36 -7.56 -3.72
C ALA A 64 25.62 -6.68 -4.97
N VAL A 65 24.76 -5.68 -5.23
CA VAL A 65 24.98 -4.69 -6.28
C VAL A 65 26.16 -3.77 -5.94
N VAL A 66 26.26 -3.29 -4.70
CA VAL A 66 27.40 -2.48 -4.24
C VAL A 66 28.70 -3.29 -4.29
N ASP A 67 28.69 -4.54 -3.83
CA ASP A 67 29.88 -5.40 -3.83
C ASP A 67 30.43 -5.62 -5.25
N LYS A 68 29.54 -5.69 -6.25
CA LYS A 68 29.90 -5.98 -7.65
C LYS A 68 30.19 -4.73 -8.49
N TYR A 69 29.50 -3.61 -8.23
CA TYR A 69 29.52 -2.41 -9.10
C TYR A 69 29.73 -1.09 -8.35
N GLY A 70 29.72 -1.13 -7.02
CA GLY A 70 29.94 0.01 -6.14
C GLY A 70 31.42 0.29 -5.87
N SER A 71 31.66 1.35 -5.13
CA SER A 71 32.95 1.72 -4.53
C SER A 71 32.86 1.66 -3.00
N ASN A 72 34.00 1.64 -2.32
CA ASN A 72 34.04 1.68 -0.85
C ASN A 72 33.30 2.93 -0.31
N GLY A 73 32.42 2.72 0.67
CA GLY A 73 31.62 3.79 1.28
C GLY A 73 30.35 4.18 0.50
N GLU A 74 29.96 3.37 -0.49
CA GLU A 74 28.69 3.54 -1.19
C GLU A 74 27.59 2.62 -0.64
N SER A 75 26.35 3.08 -0.78
CA SER A 75 25.13 2.31 -0.60
C SER A 75 24.33 2.31 -1.91
N ALA A 76 23.42 1.35 -2.05
CA ALA A 76 22.50 1.27 -3.18
C ALA A 76 21.04 1.36 -2.75
N MET A 77 20.22 1.99 -3.59
CA MET A 77 18.76 1.92 -3.51
C MET A 77 18.19 1.46 -4.85
N LEU A 78 17.25 0.53 -4.81
CA LEU A 78 16.83 -0.24 -5.97
C LEU A 78 15.44 0.17 -6.45
N PHE A 79 15.32 0.43 -7.75
CA PHE A 79 14.11 0.91 -8.40
C PHE A 79 13.70 -0.01 -9.57
N PRO A 80 12.39 -0.15 -9.84
CA PRO A 80 11.89 -0.98 -10.93
C PRO A 80 12.22 -0.42 -12.32
N SER A 81 12.44 0.90 -12.43
CA SER A 81 12.75 1.58 -13.69
C SER A 81 13.83 2.66 -13.53
N HIS A 82 14.44 3.01 -14.67
CA HIS A 82 15.40 4.11 -14.75
C HIS A 82 14.76 5.46 -14.42
N ALA A 83 13.49 5.65 -14.79
CA ALA A 83 12.77 6.88 -14.50
C ALA A 83 12.54 7.05 -12.98
N GLY A 84 12.20 5.97 -12.27
CA GLY A 84 12.10 5.98 -10.80
C GLY A 84 13.45 6.26 -10.14
N ALA A 85 14.52 5.63 -10.62
CA ALA A 85 15.88 5.92 -10.17
C ALA A 85 16.28 7.38 -10.41
N SER A 86 15.96 7.94 -11.58
CA SER A 86 16.24 9.35 -11.93
C SER A 86 15.53 10.32 -11.00
N ARG A 87 14.26 10.06 -10.64
CA ARG A 87 13.54 10.88 -9.66
C ARG A 87 14.17 10.84 -8.27
N CYS A 88 14.68 9.67 -7.83
CA CYS A 88 15.44 9.58 -6.59
C CYS A 88 16.74 10.39 -6.64
N VAL A 89 17.47 10.33 -7.76
CA VAL A 89 18.68 11.14 -7.98
C VAL A 89 18.37 12.63 -7.92
N ASP A 90 17.30 13.07 -8.59
CA ASP A 90 16.88 14.47 -8.55
C ASP A 90 16.48 14.91 -7.14
N PHE A 91 15.80 14.05 -6.38
CA PHE A 91 15.47 14.30 -4.98
C PHE A 91 16.72 14.45 -4.11
N LEU A 92 17.70 13.54 -4.26
CA LEU A 92 18.98 13.60 -3.55
C LEU A 92 19.73 14.89 -3.87
N ARG A 93 19.83 15.27 -5.16
CA ARG A 93 20.52 16.48 -5.63
C ARG A 93 19.88 17.78 -5.13
N ARG A 94 18.57 17.78 -4.87
CA ARG A 94 17.88 18.96 -4.30
C ARG A 94 18.12 19.12 -2.80
N GLN A 95 18.34 18.01 -2.09
CA GLN A 95 18.48 18.02 -0.62
C GLN A 95 19.93 17.96 -0.13
N SER A 96 20.89 17.74 -1.03
CA SER A 96 22.31 17.65 -0.70
C SER A 96 23.14 18.39 -1.75
N THR A 97 24.34 18.83 -1.40
CA THR A 97 25.28 19.51 -2.31
C THR A 97 25.95 18.55 -3.31
N LEU A 98 25.42 17.35 -3.49
CA LEU A 98 25.99 16.29 -4.33
C LEU A 98 25.67 16.50 -5.80
N SER A 99 26.70 16.69 -6.63
CA SER A 99 26.54 16.62 -8.09
C SER A 99 27.30 15.44 -8.70
N SER A 100 28.46 15.04 -8.17
CA SER A 100 29.37 14.10 -8.84
C SER A 100 29.43 12.66 -8.30
N GLN A 101 28.85 12.35 -7.13
CA GLN A 101 28.99 11.02 -6.50
C GLN A 101 27.73 10.15 -6.53
N VAL A 102 26.64 10.63 -7.15
CA VAL A 102 25.40 9.85 -7.31
C VAL A 102 25.28 9.40 -8.76
N ARG A 103 25.13 8.09 -9.00
CA ARG A 103 24.96 7.52 -10.34
C ARG A 103 23.88 6.44 -10.39
N ILE A 104 23.32 6.24 -11.58
CA ILE A 104 22.36 5.17 -11.86
C ILE A 104 23.09 4.04 -12.58
N LEU A 105 22.87 2.82 -12.11
CA LEU A 105 23.29 1.59 -12.76
C LEU A 105 22.04 0.82 -13.19
N ASP A 106 21.82 0.69 -14.49
CA ASP A 106 20.75 -0.15 -15.02
C ASP A 106 21.25 -1.60 -15.15
N LEU A 107 20.49 -2.52 -14.54
CA LEU A 107 20.70 -3.96 -14.58
C LEU A 107 19.61 -4.59 -15.46
N ALA A 108 20.03 -5.41 -16.43
CA ALA A 108 19.15 -6.08 -17.38
C ALA A 108 19.59 -7.53 -17.62
N SER A 109 18.71 -8.32 -18.25
CA SER A 109 19.01 -9.69 -18.65
C SER A 109 20.22 -9.73 -19.60
N ASN A 110 21.07 -10.74 -19.43
CA ASN A 110 22.16 -11.01 -20.35
C ASN A 110 21.59 -11.62 -21.65
N ALA A 111 21.57 -10.82 -22.71
CA ALA A 111 21.01 -11.19 -24.01
C ALA A 111 21.56 -12.49 -24.61
N GLU A 112 22.79 -12.90 -24.26
CA GLU A 112 23.40 -14.14 -24.76
C GLU A 112 22.87 -15.41 -24.07
N LYS A 113 22.29 -15.27 -22.87
CA LYS A 113 21.79 -16.38 -22.03
C LYS A 113 20.28 -16.29 -21.77
N GLU A 114 19.59 -15.47 -22.54
CA GLU A 114 18.18 -15.16 -22.32
C GLU A 114 17.28 -16.35 -22.71
N THR A 115 16.56 -16.90 -21.72
CA THR A 115 15.55 -17.95 -21.89
C THR A 115 14.17 -17.33 -22.15
N THR A 116 13.19 -18.13 -22.59
CA THR A 116 11.80 -17.67 -22.77
C THR A 116 11.19 -17.14 -21.47
N ASP A 117 11.48 -17.76 -20.33
CA ASP A 117 10.91 -17.36 -19.04
C ASP A 117 11.46 -16.00 -18.56
N LEU A 118 12.74 -15.71 -18.83
CA LEU A 118 13.36 -14.41 -18.55
C LEU A 118 12.73 -13.26 -19.35
N LYS A 119 12.22 -13.54 -20.55
CA LYS A 119 11.54 -12.53 -21.38
C LYS A 119 10.18 -12.15 -20.83
N PHE A 120 9.45 -13.09 -20.24
CA PHE A 120 8.16 -12.80 -19.62
C PHE A 120 8.31 -12.05 -18.29
N ALA A 121 9.34 -12.37 -17.50
CA ALA A 121 9.61 -11.68 -16.24
C ALA A 121 10.18 -10.26 -16.44
N SER A 122 10.96 -10.02 -17.51
CA SER A 122 11.66 -8.76 -17.79
C SER A 122 12.34 -8.16 -16.55
N PRO A 123 13.39 -8.80 -16.01
CA PRO A 123 13.95 -8.51 -14.69
C PRO A 123 14.83 -7.25 -14.63
N HIS A 124 14.37 -6.16 -15.24
CA HIS A 124 15.06 -4.88 -15.22
C HIS A 124 15.07 -4.30 -13.80
N VAL A 125 16.20 -3.78 -13.32
CA VAL A 125 16.27 -3.03 -12.06
C VAL A 125 17.29 -1.91 -12.24
N SER A 126 16.97 -0.71 -11.77
CA SER A 126 17.91 0.40 -11.73
C SER A 126 18.37 0.62 -10.30
N ALA A 127 19.68 0.60 -10.06
CA ALA A 127 20.27 0.90 -8.77
C ALA A 127 20.80 2.34 -8.75
N VAL A 128 20.39 3.13 -7.78
CA VAL A 128 21.01 4.42 -7.47
C VAL A 128 22.12 4.16 -6.47
N LEU A 129 23.37 4.41 -6.88
CA LEU A 129 24.57 4.30 -6.06
C LEU A 129 24.94 5.69 -5.53
N PHE A 130 25.14 5.80 -4.22
CA PHE A 130 25.40 7.06 -3.53
C PHE A 130 26.22 6.84 -2.24
N PRO A 131 26.90 7.88 -1.71
CA PRO A 131 27.61 7.79 -0.43
C PRO A 131 26.73 7.36 0.75
N THR A 132 27.20 6.45 1.60
CA THR A 132 26.39 5.83 2.68
C THR A 132 25.75 6.81 3.65
N ASP A 133 26.39 7.96 3.92
CA ASP A 133 25.87 9.04 4.77
C ASP A 133 24.57 9.67 4.24
N HIS A 134 24.24 9.49 2.96
CA HIS A 134 23.01 9.98 2.33
C HIS A 134 21.85 8.97 2.34
N PHE A 135 22.03 7.82 2.99
CA PHE A 135 21.00 6.77 3.04
C PHE A 135 19.69 7.24 3.65
N SER A 136 19.71 8.10 4.67
CA SER A 136 18.50 8.66 5.29
C SER A 136 17.67 9.50 4.31
N ILE A 137 18.32 10.26 3.44
CA ILE A 137 17.68 11.08 2.40
C ILE A 137 17.09 10.17 1.31
N ALA A 138 17.87 9.20 0.81
CA ALA A 138 17.39 8.24 -0.17
C ALA A 138 16.19 7.43 0.39
N LYS A 139 16.26 7.01 1.66
CA LYS A 139 15.18 6.30 2.35
C LYS A 139 13.91 7.16 2.46
N THR A 140 14.06 8.48 2.62
CA THR A 140 12.93 9.41 2.61
C THR A 140 12.20 9.41 1.25
N PHE A 141 12.94 9.33 0.14
CA PHE A 141 12.33 9.16 -1.18
C PHE A 141 11.61 7.82 -1.29
N TRP A 142 12.28 6.71 -0.93
CA TRP A 142 11.69 5.36 -0.91
C TRP A 142 10.37 5.31 -0.15
N GLN A 143 10.37 5.83 1.08
CA GLN A 143 9.23 5.79 1.97
C GLN A 143 8.05 6.54 1.35
N HIS A 144 8.23 7.80 0.93
CA HIS A 144 7.11 8.62 0.47
C HIS A 144 6.67 8.28 -0.95
N SER A 145 7.58 8.07 -1.90
CA SER A 145 7.20 7.80 -3.30
C SER A 145 6.66 6.38 -3.49
N GLY A 146 7.08 5.44 -2.65
CA GLY A 146 6.76 4.02 -2.83
C GLY A 146 7.28 3.43 -4.15
N GLU A 147 8.25 4.07 -4.81
CA GLU A 147 8.83 3.64 -6.10
C GLU A 147 9.90 2.55 -5.96
N GLY A 148 10.15 2.05 -4.76
CA GLY A 148 11.11 0.98 -4.52
C GLY A 148 10.73 -0.35 -5.19
N VAL A 149 11.73 -1.20 -5.46
CA VAL A 149 11.47 -2.59 -5.87
C VAL A 149 10.72 -3.37 -4.78
N SER A 150 9.84 -4.29 -5.17
CA SER A 150 9.22 -5.23 -4.23
C SER A 150 10.23 -6.28 -3.77
N SER A 151 9.93 -6.94 -2.65
CA SER A 151 10.77 -8.02 -2.12
C SER A 151 10.84 -9.22 -3.06
N ARG A 152 9.72 -9.60 -3.71
CA ARG A 152 9.70 -10.66 -4.74
C ARG A 152 10.57 -10.33 -5.94
N ARG A 153 10.47 -9.11 -6.47
CA ARG A 153 11.33 -8.67 -7.58
C ARG A 153 12.80 -8.66 -7.16
N ALA A 154 13.10 -8.20 -5.95
CA ALA A 154 14.46 -8.21 -5.43
C ALA A 154 15.03 -9.62 -5.27
N GLU A 155 14.25 -10.56 -4.72
CA GLU A 155 14.62 -11.97 -4.61
C GLU A 155 14.96 -12.57 -5.99
N TYR A 156 14.05 -12.41 -6.95
CA TYR A 156 14.22 -12.90 -8.31
C TYR A 156 15.47 -12.31 -8.99
N CYS A 157 15.61 -10.98 -8.98
CA CYS A 157 16.74 -10.29 -9.60
C CYS A 157 18.08 -10.59 -8.89
N HIS A 158 18.06 -10.82 -7.58
CA HIS A 158 19.28 -11.17 -6.84
C HIS A 158 19.80 -12.55 -7.22
N GLU A 159 18.94 -13.56 -7.36
CA GLU A 159 19.36 -14.88 -7.83
C GLU A 159 19.94 -14.81 -9.25
N LEU A 160 19.30 -14.06 -10.17
CA LEU A 160 19.85 -13.84 -11.51
C LEU A 160 21.20 -13.11 -11.49
N LEU A 161 21.42 -12.20 -10.55
CA LEU A 161 22.71 -11.52 -10.40
C LEU A 161 23.82 -12.51 -9.99
N LYS A 162 23.51 -13.44 -9.07
CA LYS A 162 24.44 -14.49 -8.61
C LYS A 162 24.78 -15.47 -9.73
N GLU A 163 23.80 -15.82 -10.57
CA GLU A 163 23.99 -16.69 -11.73
C GLU A 163 24.68 -16.00 -12.93
N GLY A 164 24.89 -14.68 -12.84
CA GLY A 164 25.47 -13.88 -13.93
C GLY A 164 24.54 -13.72 -15.13
N LEU A 165 23.23 -13.87 -14.91
CA LEU A 165 22.16 -13.65 -15.87
C LEU A 165 21.63 -12.21 -15.82
N LEU A 166 21.80 -11.50 -14.70
CA LEU A 166 21.54 -10.07 -14.57
C LEU A 166 22.86 -9.30 -14.57
N VAL A 167 23.03 -8.36 -15.51
CA VAL A 167 24.29 -7.62 -15.72
C VAL A 167 24.04 -6.13 -15.96
N GLY A 168 25.05 -5.29 -15.71
CA GLY A 168 24.99 -3.86 -16.01
C GLY A 168 24.86 -3.61 -17.51
N LYS A 169 23.96 -2.72 -17.92
CA LYS A 169 23.68 -2.42 -19.33
C LYS A 169 24.92 -2.02 -20.14
N ASN A 170 25.84 -1.26 -19.53
CA ASN A 170 27.12 -0.90 -20.16
C ASN A 170 28.03 -2.10 -20.47
N THR A 171 27.91 -3.21 -19.72
CA THR A 171 28.63 -4.47 -19.97
C THR A 171 27.89 -5.40 -20.93
N ALA A 172 26.59 -5.20 -21.14
CA ALA A 172 25.80 -5.97 -22.10
C ALA A 172 26.10 -5.56 -23.56
N ASP A 173 26.35 -4.26 -23.82
CA ASP A 173 26.63 -3.74 -25.18
C ASP A 173 28.10 -3.91 -25.62
N THR A 174 29.06 -4.07 -24.68
CA THR A 174 30.50 -4.23 -25.00
C THR A 174 30.91 -5.65 -25.37
N ALA A 175 30.00 -6.63 -25.35
CA ALA A 175 30.28 -8.02 -25.70
C ALA A 175 30.23 -8.31 -27.22
N GLN A 176 30.30 -7.31 -28.10
CA GLN A 176 30.48 -7.54 -29.54
C GLN A 176 31.95 -7.49 -29.97
N ARG A 177 32.52 -8.68 -30.16
CA ARG A 177 33.49 -9.12 -31.19
C ARG A 177 34.56 -10.06 -30.59
N LEU A 178 34.16 -11.28 -30.25
CA LEU A 178 35.08 -12.41 -30.25
C LEU A 178 34.70 -13.36 -31.40
N CYS A 179 35.66 -13.53 -32.31
CA CYS A 179 35.55 -14.26 -33.57
C CYS A 179 35.05 -15.69 -33.35
N LYS A 180 33.91 -16.05 -33.96
CA LYS A 180 33.43 -17.44 -34.00
C LYS A 180 34.24 -18.25 -35.01
N GLY A 181 35.14 -19.08 -34.51
CA GLY A 181 35.72 -20.21 -35.26
C GLY A 181 34.67 -21.30 -35.55
N PRO A 182 34.94 -22.26 -36.45
CA PRO A 182 33.90 -23.14 -37.00
C PRO A 182 33.32 -24.11 -35.98
N ARG A 183 31.97 -24.20 -35.99
CA ARG A 183 31.15 -25.12 -35.17
C ARG A 183 31.57 -26.58 -35.34
N ARG A 184 31.83 -27.28 -34.22
CA ARG A 184 31.90 -28.74 -34.15
C ARG A 184 30.89 -29.30 -33.15
N TYR A 185 30.19 -30.33 -33.61
CA TYR A 185 29.17 -31.15 -32.96
C TYR A 185 29.27 -31.30 -31.42
N ARG A 186 28.13 -31.19 -30.73
CA ARG A 186 27.90 -31.99 -29.51
C ARG A 186 26.46 -32.49 -29.42
N LYS A 187 26.38 -33.80 -29.18
CA LYS A 187 25.21 -34.69 -29.14
C LYS A 187 24.19 -34.30 -28.07
N SER A 188 22.92 -34.60 -28.39
CA SER A 188 21.83 -34.85 -27.46
C SER A 188 22.23 -35.92 -26.43
N LEU A 189 21.99 -35.63 -25.14
CA LEU A 189 21.97 -36.62 -24.07
C LEU A 189 20.67 -36.45 -23.26
N SER A 190 20.07 -37.60 -23.02
CA SER A 190 18.74 -37.87 -22.52
C SER A 190 18.55 -37.57 -21.03
N SER A 191 17.30 -37.25 -20.70
CA SER A 191 16.56 -37.50 -19.46
C SER A 191 17.37 -38.02 -18.26
N THR A 192 17.49 -37.18 -17.23
CA THR A 192 17.73 -37.62 -15.85
C THR A 192 16.57 -37.13 -14.98
N GLN A 193 16.00 -38.05 -14.22
CA GLN A 193 14.91 -37.85 -13.27
C GLN A 193 15.31 -36.86 -12.16
N PRO A 194 14.37 -36.10 -11.58
CA PRO A 194 14.67 -35.24 -10.47
C PRO A 194 14.95 -36.07 -9.20
N VAL A 195 16.09 -35.78 -8.59
CA VAL A 195 16.43 -36.23 -7.24
C VAL A 195 15.57 -35.42 -6.26
N LEU A 196 14.78 -36.12 -5.45
CA LEU A 196 14.03 -35.56 -4.32
C LEU A 196 15.00 -34.92 -3.32
N LEU A 197 14.99 -33.59 -3.27
CA LEU A 197 15.46 -32.82 -2.12
C LEU A 197 14.28 -32.70 -1.15
N GLU A 198 14.28 -33.54 -0.11
CA GLU A 198 13.35 -33.40 1.02
C GLU A 198 13.61 -32.08 1.73
N GLY A 199 12.57 -31.23 1.83
CA GLY A 199 12.59 -30.01 2.65
C GLY A 199 11.89 -28.76 2.10
N LYS A 200 11.26 -28.79 0.92
CA LYS A 200 10.52 -27.62 0.39
C LYS A 200 9.01 -27.66 0.68
N ASP A 201 8.55 -26.60 1.34
CA ASP A 201 7.20 -26.06 1.52
C ASP A 201 6.01 -26.97 1.19
N SER A 202 5.40 -27.52 2.24
CA SER A 202 4.08 -28.14 2.17
C SER A 202 3.00 -27.19 1.62
N THR A 203 3.17 -25.87 1.76
CA THR A 203 2.29 -24.84 1.21
C THR A 203 2.39 -24.74 -0.31
N ALA A 204 3.60 -24.64 -0.87
CA ALA A 204 3.82 -24.61 -2.31
C ALA A 204 3.28 -25.88 -3.01
N PHE A 205 3.48 -27.05 -2.39
CA PHE A 205 2.99 -28.33 -2.90
C PHE A 205 1.45 -28.46 -2.84
N ILE A 206 0.81 -27.92 -1.81
CA ILE A 206 -0.66 -27.87 -1.72
C ILE A 206 -1.22 -26.89 -2.75
N GLU A 207 -0.60 -25.72 -2.92
CA GLU A 207 -1.07 -24.66 -3.83
C GLU A 207 -0.95 -25.02 -5.32
N GLU A 208 0.12 -25.71 -5.71
CA GLU A 208 0.35 -26.20 -7.08
C GLU A 208 -0.72 -27.24 -7.47
N ARG A 209 -1.13 -28.10 -6.53
CA ARG A 209 -2.12 -29.16 -6.75
C ARG A 209 -3.55 -28.66 -6.96
N PHE A 210 -3.86 -27.42 -6.58
CA PHE A 210 -5.17 -26.77 -6.79
C PHE A 210 -5.15 -25.72 -7.92
N GLY A 211 -4.09 -25.66 -8.75
CA GLY A 211 -4.00 -24.70 -9.86
C GLY A 211 -3.90 -23.24 -9.43
N ARG A 212 -3.41 -22.97 -8.20
CA ARG A 212 -3.39 -21.63 -7.59
C ARG A 212 -2.11 -20.84 -7.85
N ASN A 213 -1.06 -21.47 -8.37
CA ASN A 213 0.15 -20.78 -8.81
C ASN A 213 0.10 -20.62 -10.33
N LEU A 214 -0.23 -19.42 -10.78
CA LEU A 214 -0.10 -19.05 -12.19
C LEU A 214 1.39 -18.87 -12.51
N GLU A 215 1.79 -19.38 -13.66
CA GLU A 215 3.12 -19.07 -14.21
C GLU A 215 3.24 -17.57 -14.54
N ILE A 216 4.45 -17.01 -14.47
CA ILE A 216 4.75 -15.59 -14.74
C ILE A 216 4.18 -15.11 -16.11
N LYS A 217 4.07 -16.01 -17.09
CA LYS A 217 3.46 -15.72 -18.41
C LYS A 217 2.02 -15.23 -18.34
N PHE A 218 1.32 -15.44 -17.22
CA PHE A 218 -0.06 -15.00 -16.98
C PHE A 218 -0.16 -13.64 -16.28
N ALA A 219 0.95 -12.94 -16.06
CA ALA A 219 0.96 -11.68 -15.31
C ALA A 219 0.05 -10.60 -15.93
N GLU A 220 0.02 -10.48 -17.26
CA GLU A 220 -0.84 -9.50 -17.94
C GLU A 220 -2.33 -9.84 -17.81
N GLN A 221 -2.68 -11.13 -17.87
CA GLN A 221 -4.03 -11.61 -17.58
C GLN A 221 -4.41 -11.34 -16.11
N ALA A 222 -3.48 -11.55 -15.19
CA ALA A 222 -3.68 -11.27 -13.77
C ALA A 222 -3.92 -9.77 -13.52
N LYS A 223 -3.13 -8.90 -14.13
CA LYS A 223 -3.34 -7.44 -14.09
C LYS A 223 -4.70 -7.04 -14.67
N SER A 224 -5.09 -7.57 -15.83
CA SER A 224 -6.42 -7.30 -16.43
C SER A 224 -7.54 -7.75 -15.49
N ALA A 225 -7.46 -8.95 -14.91
CA ALA A 225 -8.47 -9.42 -13.95
C ALA A 225 -8.58 -8.50 -12.71
N VAL A 226 -7.44 -8.05 -12.16
CA VAL A 226 -7.42 -7.07 -11.06
C VAL A 226 -8.07 -5.75 -11.48
N LYS A 227 -7.75 -5.22 -12.66
CA LYS A 227 -8.36 -3.98 -13.18
C LYS A 227 -9.87 -4.13 -13.36
N LYS A 228 -10.34 -5.25 -13.91
CA LYS A 228 -11.78 -5.54 -14.08
C LYS A 228 -12.53 -5.66 -12.76
N ARG A 229 -11.91 -6.24 -11.71
CA ARG A 229 -12.49 -6.24 -10.34
C ARG A 229 -12.63 -4.83 -9.79
N ILE A 230 -11.59 -4.00 -9.92
CA ILE A 230 -11.59 -2.60 -9.47
C ILE A 230 -12.63 -1.76 -10.25
N ALA A 231 -12.74 -2.02 -11.56
CA ALA A 231 -13.70 -1.36 -12.43
C ALA A 231 -15.16 -1.73 -12.11
N GLY A 232 -15.37 -2.79 -11.31
CA GLY A 232 -16.70 -3.29 -10.99
C GLY A 232 -17.35 -4.08 -12.13
N SER A 233 -16.57 -4.50 -13.14
CA SER A 233 -17.02 -5.47 -14.16
C SER A 233 -17.11 -6.89 -13.60
N LEU A 234 -16.43 -7.16 -12.47
CA LEU A 234 -16.44 -8.44 -11.76
C LEU A 234 -17.00 -8.21 -10.36
N THR A 235 -18.28 -8.50 -10.17
CA THR A 235 -19.03 -8.24 -8.93
C THR A 235 -19.32 -9.51 -8.11
N ALA A 236 -18.72 -10.64 -8.49
CA ALA A 236 -18.88 -11.93 -7.83
C ALA A 236 -17.52 -12.60 -7.62
N ASP A 237 -17.47 -13.54 -6.67
CA ASP A 237 -16.30 -14.38 -6.43
C ASP A 237 -16.08 -15.29 -7.65
N ILE A 238 -15.13 -14.92 -8.51
CA ILE A 238 -14.89 -15.62 -9.77
C ILE A 238 -13.40 -15.93 -9.99
N ALA A 239 -13.15 -17.09 -10.58
CA ALA A 239 -11.82 -17.54 -10.97
C ALA A 239 -11.27 -16.71 -12.15
N LEU A 240 -9.96 -16.84 -12.41
CA LEU A 240 -9.30 -16.10 -13.49
C LEU A 240 -9.93 -16.36 -14.87
N GLU A 241 -10.25 -17.62 -15.19
CA GLU A 241 -10.82 -18.01 -16.49
C GLU A 241 -12.16 -17.29 -16.73
N ASP A 242 -13.03 -17.27 -15.71
CA ASP A 242 -14.31 -16.58 -15.74
C ASP A 242 -14.14 -15.07 -15.82
N ALA A 243 -13.19 -14.52 -15.06
CA ALA A 243 -12.87 -13.08 -15.05
C ALA A 243 -12.43 -12.57 -16.43
N LEU A 244 -11.67 -13.38 -17.17
CA LEU A 244 -11.23 -13.05 -18.53
C LEU A 244 -12.36 -13.21 -19.55
N ALA A 245 -13.32 -14.10 -19.31
CA ALA A 245 -14.46 -14.35 -20.20
C ALA A 245 -15.55 -13.27 -20.13
N VAL A 246 -15.59 -12.45 -19.06
CA VAL A 246 -16.54 -11.32 -18.95
C VAL A 246 -16.21 -10.25 -20.01
N LYS A 247 -17.16 -10.04 -20.93
CA LYS A 247 -17.09 -8.99 -21.96
C LYS A 247 -17.31 -7.60 -21.33
N ASN A 248 -16.56 -6.61 -21.80
CA ASN A 248 -16.57 -5.22 -21.30
C ASN A 248 -17.97 -4.55 -21.32
N ASP A 249 -18.92 -5.07 -22.11
CA ASP A 249 -20.24 -4.46 -22.32
C ASP A 249 -21.34 -4.92 -21.33
N VAL A 250 -21.04 -5.82 -20.38
CA VAL A 250 -22.09 -6.43 -19.54
C VAL A 250 -22.05 -5.85 -18.12
N ILE A 251 -22.97 -4.89 -17.89
CA ILE A 251 -23.40 -4.28 -16.63
C ILE A 251 -22.50 -3.12 -16.15
N GLY A 252 -23.09 -1.93 -16.03
CA GLY A 252 -22.41 -0.68 -15.67
C GLY A 252 -21.62 -0.78 -14.35
N GLY A 253 -20.30 -0.93 -14.47
CA GLY A 253 -19.35 -0.93 -13.36
C GLY A 253 -19.50 0.32 -12.50
N ARG A 254 -19.52 0.16 -11.17
CA ARG A 254 -19.79 1.22 -10.19
C ARG A 254 -21.01 2.13 -10.53
N HIS A 255 -21.98 1.60 -11.28
CA HIS A 255 -23.16 2.30 -11.82
C HIS A 255 -22.89 3.45 -12.81
N LEU A 256 -21.75 3.46 -13.50
CA LEU A 256 -21.42 4.44 -14.54
C LEU A 256 -21.31 3.74 -15.90
N ALA A 257 -22.26 3.99 -16.80
CA ALA A 257 -22.05 3.74 -18.24
C ALA A 257 -20.75 4.47 -18.67
N GLU A 258 -19.88 3.80 -19.42
CA GLU A 258 -18.58 4.26 -19.97
C GLU A 258 -17.32 4.09 -19.08
N PHE A 259 -17.43 3.49 -17.89
CA PHE A 259 -16.24 3.14 -17.08
C PHE A 259 -15.66 1.78 -17.48
N SER A 260 -14.36 1.71 -17.80
CA SER A 260 -13.69 0.46 -18.23
C SER A 260 -12.36 0.19 -17.49
N GLU A 261 -11.79 -1.00 -17.71
CA GLU A 261 -10.46 -1.36 -17.18
C GLU A 261 -9.33 -0.46 -17.69
N ASP A 262 -9.54 0.25 -18.80
CA ASP A 262 -8.55 1.17 -19.38
C ASP A 262 -8.35 2.42 -18.51
N ASP A 263 -9.32 2.73 -17.64
CA ASP A 263 -9.25 3.86 -16.70
C ASP A 263 -8.58 3.49 -15.37
N VAL A 264 -8.20 2.21 -15.22
CA VAL A 264 -7.56 1.68 -14.02
C VAL A 264 -6.07 1.48 -14.26
N TYR A 265 -5.27 2.18 -13.48
CA TYR A 265 -3.81 2.09 -13.47
C TYR A 265 -3.35 1.38 -12.20
N LEU A 266 -2.49 0.38 -12.34
CA LEU A 266 -1.93 -0.38 -11.23
C LEU A 266 -0.53 0.12 -10.90
N TYR A 267 -0.23 0.18 -9.61
CA TYR A 267 1.05 0.63 -9.07
C TYR A 267 1.58 -0.36 -8.03
N PRO A 268 2.90 -0.41 -7.78
CA PRO A 268 3.51 -1.30 -6.79
C PRO A 268 2.98 -1.16 -5.35
N CYS A 269 2.47 0.01 -4.96
CA CYS A 269 1.82 0.20 -3.66
C CYS A 269 0.86 1.42 -3.68
N GLY A 270 0.03 1.56 -2.64
CA GLY A 270 -0.91 2.68 -2.52
C GLY A 270 -0.25 4.06 -2.53
N MET A 271 0.85 4.24 -1.79
CA MET A 271 1.58 5.51 -1.81
C MET A 271 2.18 5.82 -3.19
N ASN A 272 2.52 4.79 -3.96
CA ASN A 272 2.98 5.00 -5.32
C ASN A 272 1.87 5.50 -6.24
N ALA A 273 0.64 5.01 -6.06
CA ALA A 273 -0.53 5.56 -6.77
C ALA A 273 -0.78 7.03 -6.41
N ILE A 274 -0.65 7.40 -5.12
CA ILE A 274 -0.80 8.78 -4.64
C ILE A 274 0.31 9.68 -5.19
N PHE A 275 1.57 9.23 -5.12
CA PHE A 275 2.73 9.96 -5.61
C PHE A 275 2.64 10.23 -7.12
N ASN A 276 2.32 9.20 -7.92
CA ASN A 276 2.16 9.36 -9.36
C ASN A 276 0.93 10.23 -9.69
N THR A 277 -0.17 10.10 -8.94
CA THR A 277 -1.35 10.98 -9.11
C THR A 277 -0.98 12.45 -8.93
N HIS A 278 -0.27 12.79 -7.85
CA HIS A 278 0.16 14.16 -7.60
C HIS A 278 1.14 14.66 -8.67
N ARG A 279 2.09 13.83 -9.08
CA ARG A 279 3.05 14.15 -10.16
C ARG A 279 2.35 14.43 -11.49
N SER A 280 1.47 13.54 -11.92
CA SER A 280 0.78 13.66 -13.20
C SER A 280 -0.25 14.79 -13.18
N LEU A 281 -0.81 15.15 -12.02
CA LEU A 281 -1.60 16.38 -11.88
C LEU A 281 -0.74 17.63 -12.11
N MET A 282 0.47 17.70 -11.56
CA MET A 282 1.40 18.80 -11.81
C MET A 282 1.79 18.88 -13.28
N ALA A 283 2.07 17.74 -13.92
CA ALA A 283 2.38 17.70 -15.36
C ALA A 283 1.20 18.16 -16.22
N ALA A 284 -0.02 17.72 -15.89
CA ALA A 284 -1.22 18.07 -16.62
C ALA A 284 -1.60 19.56 -16.46
N ARG A 285 -1.46 20.12 -15.25
CA ARG A 285 -2.11 21.38 -14.85
C ARG A 285 -1.17 22.48 -14.39
N GLY A 286 0.14 22.20 -14.35
CA GLY A 286 1.17 23.09 -13.84
C GLY A 286 1.44 22.90 -12.35
N GLU A 287 2.51 23.53 -11.89
CA GLU A 287 2.96 23.44 -10.49
C GLU A 287 2.22 24.47 -9.63
N LEU A 288 1.19 24.02 -8.90
CA LEU A 288 0.50 24.79 -7.86
C LEU A 288 0.46 23.99 -6.56
N LYS A 289 0.17 24.64 -5.43
CA LYS A 289 -0.01 23.95 -4.14
C LYS A 289 -1.24 23.04 -4.18
N SER A 290 -1.14 21.88 -3.55
CA SER A 290 -2.30 21.00 -3.29
C SER A 290 -2.83 21.21 -1.88
N VAL A 291 -4.11 20.90 -1.67
CA VAL A 291 -4.75 20.87 -0.36
C VAL A 291 -4.80 19.42 0.13
N MET A 292 -4.46 19.19 1.39
CA MET A 292 -4.80 17.96 2.11
C MET A 292 -5.94 18.29 3.08
N TYR A 293 -7.10 17.68 2.85
CA TYR A 293 -8.32 17.90 3.62
C TYR A 293 -8.65 16.71 4.51
N GLY A 294 -8.70 16.95 5.81
CA GLY A 294 -8.73 15.93 6.85
C GLY A 294 -7.33 15.45 7.22
N PHE A 295 -7.23 14.82 8.40
CA PHE A 295 -5.99 14.21 8.89
C PHE A 295 -5.72 12.88 8.15
N PRO A 296 -4.67 12.79 7.29
CA PRO A 296 -4.45 11.60 6.48
C PRO A 296 -3.65 10.53 7.21
N TYR A 297 -3.57 9.37 6.57
CA TYR A 297 -2.43 8.48 6.68
C TYR A 297 -1.13 9.23 6.33
N ILE A 298 -0.21 9.25 7.30
CA ILE A 298 1.03 10.03 7.42
C ILE A 298 1.61 10.56 6.09
N ASP A 299 1.86 9.66 5.13
CA ASP A 299 2.73 9.96 4.00
C ASP A 299 2.06 10.78 2.88
N THR A 300 0.72 10.84 2.79
CA THR A 300 0.05 11.66 1.76
C THR A 300 0.36 13.14 1.96
N LEU A 301 0.25 13.63 3.20
CA LEU A 301 0.62 15.01 3.53
C LEU A 301 2.09 15.28 3.18
N LYS A 302 3.00 14.37 3.57
CA LYS A 302 4.44 14.53 3.30
C LYS A 302 4.75 14.51 1.80
N ILE A 303 3.99 13.77 0.98
CA ILE A 303 4.13 13.83 -0.49
C ILE A 303 3.82 15.24 -0.98
N LEU A 304 2.67 15.78 -0.59
CA LEU A 304 2.20 17.09 -1.07
C LEU A 304 3.12 18.24 -0.60
N GLU A 305 3.72 18.11 0.59
CA GLU A 305 4.68 19.06 1.12
C GLU A 305 6.04 19.02 0.40
N LYS A 306 6.56 17.81 0.12
CA LYS A 306 7.95 17.62 -0.35
C LYS A 306 8.10 17.60 -1.86
N PHE A 307 7.07 17.21 -2.61
CA PHE A 307 7.15 17.03 -4.06
C PHE A 307 6.29 18.07 -4.78
N GLY A 308 6.86 19.23 -5.07
CA GLY A 308 6.20 20.33 -5.76
C GLY A 308 6.16 21.62 -4.93
N PRO A 309 5.22 22.54 -5.20
CA PRO A 309 5.16 23.85 -4.54
C PRO A 309 4.71 23.85 -3.06
N GLY A 310 4.40 22.69 -2.50
CA GLY A 310 3.97 22.51 -1.10
C GLY A 310 2.46 22.29 -0.94
N CYS A 311 2.04 22.20 0.32
CA CYS A 311 0.69 21.81 0.71
C CYS A 311 -0.01 22.89 1.57
N ILE A 312 -1.32 23.01 1.41
CA ILE A 312 -2.23 23.63 2.37
C ILE A 312 -2.86 22.49 3.16
N PHE A 313 -2.69 22.48 4.48
CA PHE A 313 -3.20 21.41 5.34
C PHE A 313 -4.40 21.88 6.16
N TYR A 314 -5.54 21.21 5.95
CA TYR A 314 -6.76 21.37 6.74
C TYR A 314 -6.99 20.08 7.54
N GLY A 315 -6.23 19.89 8.62
CA GLY A 315 -6.19 18.63 9.37
C GLY A 315 -7.48 18.30 10.12
N HIS A 316 -8.30 19.29 10.49
CA HIS A 316 -9.59 19.03 11.13
C HIS A 316 -10.62 18.48 10.13
N GLY A 317 -10.50 18.85 8.85
CA GLY A 317 -11.46 18.45 7.82
C GLY A 317 -12.87 18.94 8.13
N SER A 318 -13.00 20.10 8.79
CA SER A 318 -14.28 20.64 9.26
C SER A 318 -14.97 21.53 8.23
N ALA A 319 -16.23 21.89 8.47
CA ALA A 319 -16.95 22.79 7.57
C ALA A 319 -16.26 24.17 7.47
N GLU A 320 -15.67 24.63 8.57
CA GLU A 320 -14.92 25.89 8.67
C GLU A 320 -13.63 25.85 7.82
N ASP A 321 -12.98 24.69 7.71
CA ASP A 321 -11.83 24.51 6.81
C ASP A 321 -12.24 24.72 5.33
N LEU A 322 -13.44 24.25 4.95
CA LEU A 322 -13.98 24.52 3.60
C LEU A 322 -14.43 25.97 3.42
N ASP A 323 -14.90 26.63 4.48
CA ASP A 323 -15.23 28.06 4.45
C ASP A 323 -13.98 28.92 4.19
N ASP A 324 -12.87 28.62 4.88
CA ASP A 324 -11.59 29.29 4.64
C ASP A 324 -11.06 29.00 3.23
N LEU A 325 -11.12 27.75 2.79
CA LEU A 325 -10.71 27.39 1.43
C LEU A 325 -11.51 28.18 0.38
N GLU A 326 -12.85 28.21 0.49
CA GLU A 326 -13.69 28.97 -0.43
C GLU A 326 -13.36 30.48 -0.39
N LEU A 327 -13.12 31.04 0.80
CA LEU A 327 -12.72 32.44 0.94
C LEU A 327 -11.40 32.74 0.20
N ARG A 328 -10.39 31.88 0.36
CA ARG A 328 -9.09 32.02 -0.32
C ARG A 328 -9.23 31.95 -1.84
N LEU A 329 -9.97 30.95 -2.32
CA LEU A 329 -10.24 30.77 -3.74
C LEU A 329 -11.02 31.96 -4.32
N SER A 330 -12.00 32.50 -3.58
CA SER A 330 -12.77 33.69 -3.99
C SER A 330 -11.91 34.96 -4.11
N LYS A 331 -10.79 35.04 -3.39
CA LYS A 331 -9.80 36.13 -3.46
C LYS A 331 -8.78 35.93 -4.59
N GLY A 332 -8.93 34.90 -5.41
CA GLY A 332 -8.09 34.61 -6.57
C GLY A 332 -6.94 33.66 -6.31
N GLU A 333 -6.84 33.06 -5.12
CA GLU A 333 -5.88 31.97 -4.90
C GLU A 333 -6.24 30.76 -5.78
N ARG A 334 -5.23 30.11 -6.34
CA ARG A 334 -5.39 28.92 -7.19
C ARG A 334 -4.66 27.75 -6.56
N ILE A 335 -5.31 26.59 -6.56
CA ILE A 335 -4.73 25.34 -6.08
C ILE A 335 -4.69 24.30 -7.21
N LEU A 336 -3.74 23.38 -7.13
CA LEU A 336 -3.62 22.26 -8.06
C LEU A 336 -4.76 21.27 -7.90
N SER A 337 -4.95 20.83 -6.66
CA SER A 337 -5.88 19.77 -6.32
C SER A 337 -6.18 19.73 -4.83
N LEU A 338 -7.25 19.04 -4.46
CA LEU A 338 -7.59 18.69 -3.09
C LEU A 338 -7.57 17.16 -2.94
N PHE A 339 -6.76 16.68 -2.01
CA PHE A 339 -6.68 15.28 -1.59
C PHE A 339 -7.46 15.09 -0.29
N CYS A 340 -8.23 14.00 -0.20
CA CYS A 340 -8.88 13.58 1.03
C CYS A 340 -9.05 12.05 1.06
N GLU A 341 -9.21 11.49 2.26
CA GLU A 341 -9.57 10.10 2.47
C GLU A 341 -11.07 9.96 2.72
N PHE A 342 -11.67 8.84 2.30
CA PHE A 342 -13.09 8.58 2.52
C PHE A 342 -13.36 7.14 3.00
N PRO A 343 -13.75 6.95 4.28
CA PRO A 343 -13.55 7.89 5.39
C PRO A 343 -12.06 7.98 5.75
N GLY A 344 -11.68 9.01 6.53
CA GLY A 344 -10.29 9.21 6.96
C GLY A 344 -9.80 8.20 8.00
N ASN A 345 -8.52 7.87 7.99
CA ASN A 345 -7.88 7.01 9.01
C ASN A 345 -7.01 7.86 9.96
N PRO A 346 -7.23 7.82 11.30
CA PRO A 346 -7.95 6.78 12.04
C PRO A 346 -9.34 7.18 12.60
N LEU A 347 -9.75 8.44 12.44
CA LEU A 347 -10.98 8.98 13.07
C LEU A 347 -12.27 8.62 12.33
N LEU A 348 -12.15 8.13 11.09
CA LEU A 348 -13.25 7.62 10.27
C LEU A 348 -14.33 8.67 9.99
N MET A 349 -13.90 9.93 9.88
CA MET A 349 -14.73 11.04 9.42
C MET A 349 -14.82 11.05 7.90
N SER A 350 -15.94 11.54 7.38
CA SER A 350 -16.23 11.61 5.94
C SER A 350 -16.31 13.07 5.51
N PRO A 351 -15.47 13.54 4.58
CA PRO A 351 -15.57 14.89 4.04
C PRO A 351 -16.87 15.08 3.23
N ASP A 352 -17.37 16.32 3.16
CA ASP A 352 -18.49 16.69 2.28
C ASP A 352 -18.01 16.72 0.80
N LEU A 353 -17.98 15.55 0.18
CA LEU A 353 -17.54 15.38 -1.21
C LEU A 353 -18.40 16.16 -2.20
N LYS A 354 -19.68 16.40 -1.89
CA LYS A 354 -20.57 17.19 -2.73
C LYS A 354 -20.16 18.66 -2.72
N ARG A 355 -19.89 19.23 -1.54
CA ARG A 355 -19.36 20.60 -1.42
C ARG A 355 -17.99 20.73 -2.06
N ILE A 356 -17.08 19.79 -1.81
CA ILE A 356 -15.74 19.77 -2.43
C ILE A 356 -15.83 19.75 -3.95
N ARG A 357 -16.66 18.88 -4.55
CA ARG A 357 -16.87 18.81 -6.00
C ARG A 357 -17.40 20.14 -6.55
N GLY A 358 -18.35 20.77 -5.87
CA GLY A 358 -18.89 22.09 -6.26
C GLY A 358 -17.82 23.19 -6.26
N LEU A 359 -16.96 23.23 -5.22
CA LEU A 359 -15.83 24.16 -5.18
C LEU A 359 -14.82 23.89 -6.29
N ALA A 360 -14.53 22.61 -6.55
CA ALA A 360 -13.58 22.19 -7.57
C ALA A 360 -14.04 22.54 -9.00
N GLU A 361 -15.34 22.52 -9.26
CA GLU A 361 -15.94 23.01 -10.51
C GLU A 361 -15.84 24.54 -10.62
N LYS A 362 -16.25 25.26 -9.57
CA LYS A 362 -16.27 26.73 -9.55
C LYS A 362 -14.88 27.36 -9.67
N TYR A 363 -13.87 26.78 -9.03
CA TYR A 363 -12.52 27.33 -8.92
C TYR A 363 -11.47 26.51 -9.68
N GLU A 364 -11.92 25.56 -10.50
CA GLU A 364 -11.09 24.79 -11.42
C GLU A 364 -9.88 24.11 -10.76
N PHE A 365 -10.07 23.32 -9.71
CA PHE A 365 -9.04 22.42 -9.17
C PHE A 365 -9.46 20.94 -9.26
N ALA A 366 -8.49 20.01 -9.21
CA ALA A 366 -8.77 18.58 -9.28
C ALA A 366 -9.11 17.99 -7.90
N VAL A 367 -9.98 16.99 -7.84
CA VAL A 367 -10.31 16.27 -6.59
C VAL A 367 -9.71 14.86 -6.65
N VAL A 368 -8.92 14.52 -5.63
CA VAL A 368 -8.37 13.18 -5.43
C VAL A 368 -8.96 12.58 -4.16
N VAL A 369 -9.59 11.42 -4.27
CA VAL A 369 -10.17 10.70 -3.11
C VAL A 369 -9.45 9.38 -2.94
N ASP A 370 -8.86 9.17 -1.76
CA ASP A 370 -8.39 7.86 -1.32
C ASP A 370 -9.54 7.09 -0.67
N GLU A 371 -10.01 6.05 -1.35
CA GLU A 371 -11.12 5.20 -0.89
C GLU A 371 -10.66 3.92 -0.18
N THR A 372 -9.38 3.80 0.19
CA THR A 372 -8.79 2.58 0.77
C THR A 372 -9.61 2.02 1.94
N VAL A 373 -10.01 2.89 2.88
CA VAL A 373 -10.79 2.49 4.07
C VAL A 373 -12.24 2.23 3.70
N GLY A 374 -12.81 3.13 2.91
CA GLY A 374 -14.20 3.07 2.48
C GLY A 374 -14.48 1.78 1.71
N ASN A 375 -13.53 1.33 0.90
CA ASN A 375 -13.60 0.29 -0.12
C ASN A 375 -14.78 0.46 -1.11
N PHE A 376 -14.54 0.12 -2.37
CA PHE A 376 -15.49 0.41 -3.44
C PHE A 376 -16.76 -0.47 -3.46
N LEU A 377 -16.86 -1.44 -2.53
CA LEU A 377 -18.10 -2.20 -2.32
C LEU A 377 -19.04 -1.50 -1.34
N ASN A 378 -18.50 -0.81 -0.35
CA ASN A 378 -19.29 -0.08 0.64
C ASN A 378 -19.61 1.36 0.21
N VAL A 379 -18.70 2.03 -0.50
CA VAL A 379 -18.88 3.43 -0.96
C VAL A 379 -18.57 3.58 -2.45
N ASN A 380 -19.18 4.59 -3.09
CA ASN A 380 -18.88 5.03 -4.44
C ASN A 380 -18.57 6.53 -4.45
N VAL A 381 -17.28 6.85 -4.41
CA VAL A 381 -16.78 8.24 -4.39
C VAL A 381 -16.43 8.79 -5.77
N LEU A 382 -16.35 7.91 -6.78
CA LEU A 382 -15.94 8.26 -8.15
C LEU A 382 -16.76 9.43 -8.74
N PRO A 383 -18.08 9.56 -8.53
CA PRO A 383 -18.86 10.70 -9.01
C PRO A 383 -18.37 12.08 -8.52
N TYR A 384 -17.62 12.13 -7.41
CA TYR A 384 -17.14 13.38 -6.80
C TYR A 384 -15.64 13.64 -7.04
N ALA A 385 -14.93 12.68 -7.63
CA ALA A 385 -13.49 12.73 -7.80
C ALA A 385 -13.09 12.91 -9.28
N ASP A 386 -11.95 13.55 -9.52
CA ASP A 386 -11.25 13.48 -10.82
C ASP A 386 -10.36 12.23 -10.88
N VAL A 387 -9.74 11.86 -9.74
CA VAL A 387 -8.96 10.63 -9.56
C VAL A 387 -9.35 9.95 -8.25
N VAL A 388 -9.60 8.64 -8.29
CA VAL A 388 -9.76 7.83 -7.08
C VAL A 388 -8.54 6.95 -6.92
N VAL A 389 -7.93 6.95 -5.73
CA VAL A 389 -6.77 6.11 -5.41
C VAL A 389 -7.13 5.07 -4.35
N SER A 390 -6.46 3.93 -4.38
CA SER A 390 -6.64 2.88 -3.37
C SER A 390 -5.36 2.11 -3.12
N SER A 391 -5.14 1.71 -1.87
CA SER A 391 -4.11 0.73 -1.51
C SER A 391 -4.67 -0.70 -1.61
N LEU A 392 -4.36 -1.39 -2.71
CA LEU A 392 -4.72 -2.80 -2.92
C LEU A 392 -4.06 -3.75 -1.92
N THR A 393 -2.95 -3.32 -1.31
CA THR A 393 -2.24 -4.02 -0.20
C THR A 393 -3.14 -4.38 0.98
N LYS A 394 -4.23 -3.64 1.18
CA LYS A 394 -5.13 -3.78 2.33
C LYS A 394 -6.21 -4.81 2.02
N ILE A 395 -7.47 -4.44 2.23
CA ILE A 395 -8.61 -5.34 2.14
C ILE A 395 -8.81 -5.97 0.77
N PHE A 396 -8.36 -5.31 -0.30
CA PHE A 396 -8.44 -5.92 -1.63
C PHE A 396 -7.58 -7.19 -1.73
N SER A 397 -6.38 -7.20 -1.16
CA SER A 397 -5.55 -8.41 -1.04
C SER A 397 -5.95 -9.27 0.17
N GLY A 398 -6.02 -8.71 1.38
CA GLY A 398 -6.40 -9.43 2.60
C GLY A 398 -5.30 -10.33 3.19
N ASP A 399 -4.42 -10.91 2.38
CA ASP A 399 -3.45 -11.93 2.84
C ASP A 399 -2.17 -11.39 3.49
N SER A 400 -1.97 -10.07 3.52
CA SER A 400 -0.78 -9.44 4.13
C SER A 400 0.57 -9.93 3.53
N ASN A 401 0.60 -10.34 2.26
CA ASN A 401 1.80 -10.89 1.61
C ASN A 401 2.17 -10.21 0.28
N VAL A 402 1.40 -9.22 -0.17
CA VAL A 402 1.64 -8.52 -1.44
C VAL A 402 1.22 -7.06 -1.33
N MET A 403 2.01 -6.18 -1.92
CA MET A 403 1.67 -4.77 -2.04
C MET A 403 1.10 -4.47 -3.42
N GLY A 404 0.20 -3.49 -3.46
CA GLY A 404 -0.29 -2.90 -4.69
C GLY A 404 -1.08 -1.63 -4.41
N GLY A 405 -1.26 -0.83 -5.44
CA GLY A 405 -2.08 0.37 -5.44
C GLY A 405 -2.80 0.52 -6.77
N SER A 406 -3.86 1.32 -6.78
CA SER A 406 -4.55 1.71 -8.00
C SER A 406 -4.82 3.20 -8.04
N ALA A 407 -4.85 3.76 -9.25
CA ALA A 407 -5.48 5.04 -9.54
C ALA A 407 -6.53 4.84 -10.64
N ILE A 408 -7.69 5.45 -10.45
CA ILE A 408 -8.83 5.39 -11.35
C ILE A 408 -9.09 6.82 -11.83
N LEU A 409 -9.03 7.04 -13.14
CA LEU A 409 -9.45 8.31 -13.73
C LEU A 409 -10.97 8.30 -13.91
N ASN A 410 -11.65 9.37 -13.51
CA ASN A 410 -13.09 9.47 -13.71
C ASN A 410 -13.41 9.83 -15.18
N PRO A 411 -13.99 8.93 -16.00
CA PRO A 411 -14.29 9.22 -17.40
C PRO A 411 -15.33 10.34 -17.59
N LYS A 412 -16.15 10.60 -16.56
CA LYS A 412 -17.17 11.66 -16.57
C LYS A 412 -16.67 12.98 -15.98
N GLY A 413 -15.44 13.00 -15.46
CA GLY A 413 -14.83 14.21 -14.91
C GLY A 413 -14.53 15.24 -16.01
N PRO A 414 -14.71 16.55 -15.76
CA PRO A 414 -14.44 17.59 -16.76
C PRO A 414 -12.98 17.64 -17.23
N ARG A 415 -12.07 17.05 -16.46
CA ARG A 415 -10.62 17.01 -16.71
C ARG A 415 -10.15 15.69 -17.34
N TYR A 416 -11.06 14.74 -17.57
CA TYR A 416 -10.70 13.38 -17.97
C TYR A 416 -9.76 13.32 -19.17
N ASN A 417 -10.07 14.00 -20.28
CA ASN A 417 -9.26 13.95 -21.50
C ASN A 417 -7.82 14.44 -21.27
N GLN A 418 -7.63 15.49 -20.47
CA GLN A 418 -6.31 16.02 -20.15
C GLN A 418 -5.52 15.06 -19.25
N LEU A 419 -6.18 14.52 -18.21
CA LEU A 419 -5.57 13.54 -17.31
C LEU A 419 -5.22 12.25 -18.05
N LYS A 420 -6.13 11.73 -18.87
CA LYS A 420 -5.94 10.53 -19.67
C LYS A 420 -4.74 10.67 -20.61
N LYS A 421 -4.62 11.81 -21.31
CA LYS A 421 -3.45 12.10 -22.14
C LYS A 421 -2.16 12.08 -21.31
N THR A 422 -2.16 12.75 -20.16
CA THR A 422 -0.97 12.83 -19.30
C THR A 422 -0.58 11.45 -18.76
N TRP A 423 -1.54 10.63 -18.35
CA TRP A 423 -1.28 9.26 -17.94
C TRP A 423 -0.75 8.40 -19.10
N SER A 424 -1.28 8.55 -20.32
CA SER A 424 -0.74 7.85 -21.49
C SER A 424 0.73 8.22 -21.77
N ASP A 425 1.12 9.46 -21.48
CA ASP A 425 2.49 9.95 -21.71
C ASP A 425 3.45 9.57 -20.57
N GLU A 426 2.99 9.50 -19.32
CA GLU A 426 3.84 9.33 -18.13
C GLU A 426 3.77 7.98 -17.42
N PHE A 427 2.71 7.19 -17.61
CA PHE A 427 2.50 5.95 -16.87
C PHE A 427 3.51 4.88 -17.31
N GLU A 428 4.25 4.36 -16.33
CA GLU A 428 5.08 3.17 -16.49
C GLU A 428 4.47 2.02 -15.69
N ASP A 429 4.17 0.89 -16.35
CA ASP A 429 3.75 -0.32 -15.65
C ASP A 429 4.95 -0.96 -14.94
N ASN A 430 5.16 -0.51 -13.71
CA ASN A 430 6.19 -1.02 -12.81
C ASN A 430 5.67 -2.09 -11.86
N TYR A 431 4.42 -2.54 -12.01
CA TYR A 431 3.83 -3.53 -11.11
C TYR A 431 4.38 -4.93 -11.43
N TRP A 432 5.12 -5.51 -10.49
CA TRP A 432 5.87 -6.74 -10.71
C TRP A 432 4.97 -7.92 -11.03
N ALA A 433 5.42 -8.77 -11.96
CA ALA A 433 4.64 -9.88 -12.51
C ALA A 433 4.13 -10.85 -11.43
N GLU A 434 4.99 -11.29 -10.52
CA GLU A 434 4.58 -12.18 -9.44
C GLU A 434 3.67 -11.48 -8.43
N ASP A 435 3.91 -10.21 -8.13
CA ASP A 435 3.03 -9.45 -7.24
C ASP A 435 1.63 -9.29 -7.85
N ALA A 436 1.54 -9.09 -9.18
CA ALA A 436 0.25 -9.07 -9.87
C ALA A 436 -0.50 -10.41 -9.79
N ILE A 437 0.21 -11.54 -9.89
CA ILE A 437 -0.37 -12.88 -9.75
C ILE A 437 -0.88 -13.12 -8.33
N PHE A 438 -0.09 -12.80 -7.31
CA PHE A 438 -0.53 -12.90 -5.91
C PHE A 438 -1.72 -11.96 -5.64
N MET A 439 -1.70 -10.75 -6.17
CA MET A 439 -2.80 -9.80 -6.02
C MET A 439 -4.09 -10.28 -6.68
N GLU A 440 -4.00 -10.84 -7.89
CA GLU A 440 -5.14 -11.44 -8.56
C GLU A 440 -5.69 -12.59 -7.72
N ARG A 441 -4.83 -13.50 -7.25
CA ARG A 441 -5.24 -14.64 -6.44
C ARG A 441 -5.97 -14.20 -5.16
N ASN A 442 -5.37 -13.30 -4.39
CA ASN A 442 -5.87 -12.91 -3.08
C ASN A 442 -7.13 -12.01 -3.16
N SER A 443 -7.41 -11.43 -4.33
CA SER A 443 -8.61 -10.58 -4.53
C SER A 443 -9.83 -11.33 -5.04
N ARG A 444 -9.76 -12.65 -5.25
CA ARG A 444 -10.86 -13.47 -5.80
C ARG A 444 -12.10 -13.53 -4.91
N ASP A 445 -11.91 -13.52 -3.59
CA ASP A 445 -12.95 -13.62 -2.57
C ASP A 445 -13.25 -12.27 -1.89
N PHE A 446 -12.77 -11.16 -2.48
CA PHE A 446 -12.89 -9.83 -1.90
C PHE A 446 -14.35 -9.46 -1.56
N VAL A 447 -15.31 -9.88 -2.39
CA VAL A 447 -16.73 -9.55 -2.19
C VAL A 447 -17.30 -10.23 -0.95
N SER A 448 -17.11 -11.54 -0.81
CA SER A 448 -17.62 -12.29 0.35
C SER A 448 -16.92 -11.90 1.66
N ARG A 449 -15.64 -11.53 1.62
CA ARG A 449 -14.90 -11.05 2.81
C ARG A 449 -15.51 -9.78 3.40
N ILE A 450 -15.93 -8.83 2.57
CA ILE A 450 -16.45 -7.53 3.04
C ILE A 450 -17.73 -7.68 3.88
N ASP A 451 -18.66 -8.57 3.52
CA ASP A 451 -19.92 -8.72 4.28
C ASP A 451 -19.69 -9.27 5.70
N ARG A 452 -18.79 -10.25 5.82
CA ARG A 452 -18.38 -10.80 7.12
C ARG A 452 -17.67 -9.76 7.98
N ILE A 453 -16.72 -9.03 7.39
CA ILE A 453 -15.96 -7.98 8.07
C ILE A 453 -16.86 -6.86 8.56
N ASN A 454 -17.81 -6.41 7.72
CA ASN A 454 -18.77 -5.39 8.13
C ASN A 454 -19.61 -5.85 9.33
N SER A 455 -20.09 -7.09 9.30
CA SER A 455 -20.92 -7.64 10.39
C SER A 455 -20.12 -7.79 11.69
N GLY A 456 -18.87 -8.26 11.61
CA GLY A 456 -17.98 -8.36 12.77
C GLY A 456 -17.63 -6.99 13.36
N ALA A 457 -17.38 -5.98 12.52
CA ALA A 457 -17.07 -4.63 12.97
C ALA A 457 -18.22 -3.95 13.70
N GLU A 458 -19.46 -4.12 13.23
CA GLU A 458 -20.63 -3.61 13.93
C GLU A 458 -20.80 -4.27 15.31
N ALA A 459 -20.62 -5.59 15.41
CA ALA A 459 -20.71 -6.30 16.69
C ALA A 459 -19.61 -5.87 17.68
N ILE A 460 -18.38 -5.68 17.22
CA ILE A 460 -17.29 -5.17 18.08
C ILE A 460 -17.58 -3.73 18.55
N CYS A 461 -18.14 -2.88 17.68
CA CYS A 461 -18.53 -1.54 18.08
C CYS A 461 -19.55 -1.55 19.23
N GLU A 462 -20.56 -2.43 19.17
CA GLU A 462 -21.56 -2.57 20.23
C GLU A 462 -20.94 -2.98 21.57
N VAL A 463 -19.99 -3.92 21.55
CA VAL A 463 -19.24 -4.35 22.74
C VAL A 463 -18.45 -3.19 23.35
N LEU A 464 -17.72 -2.43 22.53
CA LEU A 464 -16.90 -1.32 22.98
C LEU A 464 -17.74 -0.16 23.51
N GLN A 465 -18.81 0.23 22.81
CA GLN A 465 -19.69 1.33 23.22
C GLN A 465 -20.43 1.05 24.54
N ALA A 466 -20.71 -0.21 24.84
CA ALA A 466 -21.39 -0.60 26.08
C ALA A 466 -20.48 -0.55 27.32
N HIS A 467 -19.15 -0.49 27.15
CA HIS A 467 -18.22 -0.60 28.26
C HIS A 467 -17.89 0.76 28.90
N PRO A 468 -18.06 0.96 30.23
CA PRO A 468 -17.96 2.27 30.88
C PRO A 468 -16.55 2.87 30.91
N ARG A 469 -15.51 2.07 30.64
CA ARG A 469 -14.11 2.53 30.56
C ARG A 469 -13.71 3.01 29.16
N VAL A 470 -14.50 2.67 28.14
CA VAL A 470 -14.30 3.16 26.78
C VAL A 470 -14.86 4.58 26.69
N LYS A 471 -14.03 5.54 26.27
CA LYS A 471 -14.38 6.96 26.17
C LYS A 471 -15.15 7.24 24.88
N GLN A 472 -14.63 6.75 23.75
CA GLN A 472 -15.21 7.00 22.44
C GLN A 472 -14.88 5.86 21.48
N VAL A 473 -15.86 5.49 20.65
CA VAL A 473 -15.69 4.60 19.50
C VAL A 473 -15.83 5.42 18.23
N TYR A 474 -14.80 5.38 17.39
CA TYR A 474 -14.78 5.98 16.07
C TYR A 474 -15.17 4.92 15.05
N TYR A 475 -16.31 5.11 14.41
CA TYR A 475 -16.82 4.27 13.34
C TYR A 475 -17.81 5.09 12.51
N PRO A 476 -17.84 4.98 11.16
CA PRO A 476 -18.65 5.89 10.33
C PRO A 476 -20.15 5.93 10.70
N LYS A 477 -20.71 4.80 11.19
CA LYS A 477 -22.11 4.68 11.64
C LYS A 477 -22.47 5.61 12.83
N TYR A 478 -21.49 5.98 13.64
CA TYR A 478 -21.67 6.81 14.85
C TYR A 478 -21.01 8.19 14.75
N SER A 479 -20.35 8.47 13.62
CA SER A 479 -19.72 9.77 13.38
C SER A 479 -20.74 10.87 13.15
N SER A 480 -20.42 12.09 13.58
CA SER A 480 -21.19 13.30 13.22
C SER A 480 -21.22 13.55 11.71
N THR A 481 -20.20 13.08 10.97
CA THR A 481 -20.12 13.16 9.50
C THR A 481 -20.81 12.00 8.79
N ARG A 482 -21.53 11.13 9.49
CA ARG A 482 -22.30 10.03 8.89
C ARG A 482 -23.19 10.48 7.72
N PRO A 483 -23.88 11.63 7.75
CA PRO A 483 -24.69 12.06 6.62
C PRO A 483 -23.91 12.20 5.31
N PHE A 484 -22.61 12.53 5.36
CA PHE A 484 -21.74 12.56 4.19
C PHE A 484 -21.33 11.14 3.75
N TYR A 485 -21.06 10.24 4.69
CA TYR A 485 -20.82 8.81 4.38
C TYR A 485 -22.02 8.19 3.67
N ASP A 486 -23.22 8.35 4.24
CA ASP A 486 -24.46 7.74 3.74
C ASP A 486 -24.82 8.23 2.32
N GLN A 487 -24.42 9.45 1.95
CA GLN A 487 -24.59 9.98 0.57
C GLN A 487 -23.74 9.25 -0.47
N CYS A 488 -22.58 8.74 -0.08
CA CYS A 488 -21.68 8.01 -0.97
C CYS A 488 -21.80 6.49 -0.82
N ARG A 489 -22.65 6.00 0.09
CA ARG A 489 -22.81 4.56 0.36
C ARG A 489 -23.48 3.87 -0.84
N THR A 490 -22.96 2.71 -1.23
CA THR A 490 -23.60 1.90 -2.27
C THR A 490 -24.92 1.32 -1.74
N PRO A 491 -25.85 0.86 -2.60
CA PRO A 491 -27.13 0.32 -2.15
C PRO A 491 -27.02 -0.82 -1.12
N ASN A 492 -25.99 -1.67 -1.24
CA ASN A 492 -25.72 -2.77 -0.32
C ASN A 492 -24.55 -2.49 0.65
N GLY A 493 -23.99 -1.28 0.60
CA GLY A 493 -22.82 -0.90 1.37
C GLY A 493 -23.13 -0.75 2.85
N ARG A 494 -22.18 -1.17 3.69
CA ARG A 494 -22.17 -0.92 5.13
C ARG A 494 -21.02 0.02 5.47
N TYR A 495 -20.56 0.04 6.72
CA TYR A 495 -19.66 1.07 7.24
C TYR A 495 -18.18 0.65 7.30
N GLY A 496 -17.81 -0.51 6.73
CA GLY A 496 -16.44 -1.00 6.65
C GLY A 496 -15.98 -1.78 7.88
N GLY A 497 -14.75 -2.28 7.81
CA GLY A 497 -14.11 -3.12 8.84
C GLY A 497 -13.13 -2.42 9.77
N LEU A 498 -12.90 -1.12 9.57
CA LEU A 498 -11.96 -0.33 10.36
C LEU A 498 -12.73 0.46 11.42
N LEU A 499 -12.29 0.37 12.66
CA LEU A 499 -12.80 1.16 13.78
C LEU A 499 -11.65 1.56 14.70
N SER A 500 -11.87 2.58 15.53
CA SER A 500 -10.91 2.96 16.57
C SER A 500 -11.64 3.19 17.89
N ALA A 501 -10.93 3.08 19.01
CA ALA A 501 -11.45 3.45 20.32
C ALA A 501 -10.40 4.15 21.18
N THR A 502 -10.88 5.02 22.06
CA THR A 502 -10.10 5.66 23.12
C THR A 502 -10.69 5.30 24.49
N PHE A 503 -9.87 5.43 25.53
CA PHE A 503 -10.23 5.15 26.92
C PHE A 503 -10.08 6.43 27.74
N TYR A 504 -10.71 6.48 28.91
CA TYR A 504 -10.57 7.65 29.80
C TYR A 504 -9.16 7.75 30.41
N ASP A 505 -8.49 6.62 30.57
CA ASP A 505 -7.19 6.50 31.21
C ASP A 505 -6.19 5.76 30.30
N HIS A 506 -4.95 6.27 30.20
CA HIS A 506 -3.86 5.61 29.47
C HIS A 506 -3.64 4.16 29.93
N ALA A 507 -3.68 3.92 31.24
CA ALA A 507 -3.49 2.59 31.81
C ALA A 507 -4.54 1.57 31.34
N ASP A 508 -5.78 2.02 31.07
CA ASP A 508 -6.83 1.16 30.52
C ASP A 508 -6.54 0.80 29.07
N ALA A 509 -6.11 1.78 28.26
CA ALA A 509 -5.76 1.54 26.87
C ALA A 509 -4.62 0.51 26.78
N VAL A 510 -3.58 0.66 27.60
CA VAL A 510 -2.48 -0.30 27.71
C VAL A 510 -2.99 -1.67 28.14
N ALA A 511 -3.74 -1.75 29.25
CA ALA A 511 -4.25 -3.03 29.77
C ALA A 511 -5.16 -3.75 28.77
N PHE A 512 -6.06 -3.02 28.12
CA PHE A 512 -6.93 -3.55 27.08
C PHE A 512 -6.12 -4.04 25.87
N PHE A 513 -5.22 -3.22 25.33
CA PHE A 513 -4.41 -3.58 24.16
C PHE A 513 -3.55 -4.81 24.42
N ASP A 514 -2.85 -4.86 25.56
CA ASP A 514 -1.95 -5.96 25.90
C ASP A 514 -2.71 -7.29 26.09
N ASN A 515 -3.97 -7.23 26.55
CA ASN A 515 -4.83 -8.42 26.73
C ASN A 515 -5.72 -8.75 25.53
N LEU A 516 -5.76 -7.92 24.49
CA LEU A 516 -6.52 -8.21 23.28
C LEU A 516 -5.88 -9.37 22.50
N ALA A 517 -6.57 -10.49 22.37
CA ALA A 517 -6.07 -11.69 21.70
C ALA A 517 -6.29 -11.65 20.18
N THR A 518 -5.78 -10.62 19.53
CA THR A 518 -5.78 -10.43 18.07
C THR A 518 -4.34 -10.32 17.57
N ALA A 519 -4.12 -10.41 16.26
CA ALA A 519 -2.82 -10.07 15.68
C ALA A 519 -2.53 -8.57 15.94
N LYS A 520 -1.28 -8.23 16.26
CA LYS A 520 -0.91 -6.84 16.63
C LYS A 520 0.29 -6.36 15.85
N GLY A 521 0.11 -5.27 15.11
CA GLY A 521 1.15 -4.74 14.24
C GLY A 521 0.65 -3.65 13.28
N PRO A 522 1.55 -3.06 12.47
CA PRO A 522 1.18 -2.08 11.47
C PRO A 522 0.39 -2.72 10.31
N SER A 523 -0.28 -1.90 9.50
CA SER A 523 -1.23 -2.29 8.42
C SER A 523 -2.69 -2.44 8.88
N LEU A 524 -3.58 -2.77 7.93
CA LEU A 524 -5.02 -2.96 8.09
C LEU A 524 -5.60 -3.74 6.90
N GLY A 525 -6.88 -4.12 6.97
CA GLY A 525 -7.62 -4.78 5.90
C GLY A 525 -7.12 -6.19 5.63
N THR A 526 -6.87 -6.97 6.67
CA THR A 526 -6.36 -8.34 6.58
C THR A 526 -7.48 -9.37 6.74
N ASN A 527 -7.21 -10.63 6.37
CA ASN A 527 -8.13 -11.75 6.54
C ASN A 527 -8.30 -12.18 8.00
N PHE A 528 -7.51 -11.61 8.90
CA PHE A 528 -7.56 -11.76 10.35
C PHE A 528 -7.60 -10.37 10.98
N THR A 529 -8.09 -10.28 12.21
CA THR A 529 -8.21 -9.02 12.94
C THR A 529 -6.84 -8.53 13.37
N LEU A 530 -6.50 -7.30 12.96
CA LEU A 530 -5.22 -6.66 13.22
C LEU A 530 -5.43 -5.38 14.03
N SER A 531 -4.72 -5.28 15.16
CA SER A 531 -4.87 -4.18 16.11
C SER A 531 -3.56 -3.43 16.33
N SER A 532 -3.63 -2.13 16.61
CA SER A 532 -2.45 -1.31 16.88
C SER A 532 -2.77 -0.06 17.71
N PRO A 533 -1.88 0.38 18.62
CA PRO A 533 -1.92 1.73 19.17
C PRO A 533 -1.50 2.71 18.07
N TYR A 534 -2.48 3.14 17.25
CA TYR A 534 -2.20 3.73 15.94
C TYR A 534 -1.33 4.97 16.04
N VAL A 535 -1.62 5.86 17.00
CA VAL A 535 -0.95 7.16 17.11
C VAL A 535 0.48 7.00 17.62
N ILE A 536 0.71 6.02 18.51
CA ILE A 536 2.06 5.60 18.91
C ILE A 536 2.85 5.13 17.69
N LEU A 537 2.31 4.21 16.87
CA LEU A 537 3.03 3.71 15.69
C LEU A 537 3.17 4.70 14.53
N ALA A 538 2.24 5.64 14.40
CA ALA A 538 2.16 6.50 13.22
C ALA A 538 2.74 7.91 13.47
N HIS A 539 2.67 8.40 14.70
CA HIS A 539 2.94 9.78 15.05
C HIS A 539 3.73 9.92 16.35
N TYR A 540 4.57 8.92 16.70
CA TYR A 540 5.34 8.90 17.95
C TYR A 540 6.11 10.21 18.22
N ASN A 541 6.72 10.76 17.18
CA ASN A 541 7.51 11.99 17.26
C ASN A 541 6.68 13.27 17.05
N GLU A 542 5.38 13.16 16.83
CA GLU A 542 4.44 14.25 16.50
C GLU A 542 3.15 14.16 17.34
N LEU A 543 3.19 13.56 18.55
CA LEU A 543 2.00 13.28 19.37
C LEU A 543 1.18 14.54 19.69
N ASP A 544 1.82 15.60 20.18
CA ASP A 544 1.12 16.85 20.52
C ASP A 544 0.47 17.50 19.28
N TRP A 545 1.10 17.34 18.10
CA TRP A 545 0.57 17.82 16.83
C TRP A 545 -0.65 17.01 16.41
N ALA A 546 -0.59 15.68 16.49
CA ALA A 546 -1.73 14.80 16.19
C ALA A 546 -2.92 15.07 17.11
N GLU A 547 -2.68 15.25 18.42
CA GLU A 547 -3.72 15.58 19.39
C GLU A 547 -4.40 16.91 19.12
N SER A 548 -3.66 17.90 18.58
CA SER A 548 -4.25 19.19 18.19
C SER A 548 -5.35 19.04 17.13
N PHE A 549 -5.36 17.94 16.36
CA PHE A 549 -6.41 17.60 15.40
C PHE A 549 -7.45 16.60 15.93
N GLY A 550 -7.44 16.31 17.24
CA GLY A 550 -8.35 15.35 17.87
C GLY A 550 -7.92 13.89 17.72
N VAL A 551 -6.70 13.63 17.26
CA VAL A 551 -6.13 12.27 17.14
C VAL A 551 -5.39 11.93 18.45
N GLU A 552 -6.13 11.41 19.43
CA GLU A 552 -5.64 11.18 20.79
C GLU A 552 -4.46 10.19 20.86
N ARG A 553 -3.43 10.49 21.68
CA ARG A 553 -2.23 9.65 21.90
C ARG A 553 -2.55 8.16 22.08
N ASP A 554 -3.58 7.88 22.87
CA ASP A 554 -3.92 6.53 23.30
C ASP A 554 -4.95 5.82 22.39
N LEU A 555 -5.21 6.36 21.19
CA LEU A 555 -6.15 5.76 20.24
C LEU A 555 -5.65 4.40 19.75
N ILE A 556 -6.48 3.38 19.96
CA ILE A 556 -6.26 2.03 19.46
C ILE A 556 -7.14 1.82 18.24
N ARG A 557 -6.55 1.34 17.16
CA ARG A 557 -7.23 1.03 15.91
C ARG A 557 -7.37 -0.48 15.74
N PHE A 558 -8.54 -0.91 15.28
CA PHE A 558 -8.87 -2.31 15.00
C PHE A 558 -9.31 -2.44 13.55
N SER A 559 -8.65 -3.33 12.83
CA SER A 559 -9.07 -3.76 11.51
C SER A 559 -9.64 -5.16 11.64
N VAL A 560 -10.96 -5.29 11.55
CA VAL A 560 -11.67 -6.56 11.71
C VAL A 560 -11.42 -7.47 10.50
N GLY A 561 -11.15 -8.75 10.78
CA GLY A 561 -10.91 -9.79 9.79
C GLY A 561 -12.07 -10.76 9.63
N LEU A 562 -11.74 -12.01 9.29
CA LEU A 562 -12.69 -13.07 8.97
C LEU A 562 -12.88 -14.06 10.12
N GLU A 563 -12.52 -13.74 11.36
CA GLU A 563 -12.86 -14.59 12.50
C GLU A 563 -14.38 -14.69 12.69
N GLU A 564 -14.85 -15.70 13.42
CA GLU A 564 -16.29 -15.83 13.71
C GLU A 564 -16.73 -14.68 14.64
N THR A 565 -17.87 -14.05 14.34
CA THR A 565 -18.32 -12.84 15.05
C THR A 565 -18.43 -13.07 16.57
N ASP A 566 -18.98 -14.20 17.00
CA ASP A 566 -19.12 -14.53 18.42
C ASP A 566 -17.76 -14.73 19.11
N GLU A 567 -16.76 -15.25 18.39
CA GLU A 567 -15.40 -15.39 18.89
C GLU A 567 -14.73 -14.02 19.04
N LEU A 568 -14.89 -13.13 18.06
CA LEU A 568 -14.40 -11.76 18.15
C LEU A 568 -15.03 -10.99 19.31
N VAL A 569 -16.36 -11.06 19.46
CA VAL A 569 -17.07 -10.46 20.59
C VAL A 569 -16.48 -10.95 21.91
N LYS A 570 -16.26 -12.26 22.05
CA LYS A 570 -15.65 -12.85 23.24
C LYS A 570 -14.21 -12.37 23.47
N ILE A 571 -13.39 -12.26 22.42
CA ILE A 571 -12.02 -11.75 22.50
C ILE A 571 -12.01 -10.32 23.06
N PHE A 572 -12.86 -9.44 22.53
CA PHE A 572 -12.96 -8.05 22.99
C PHE A 572 -13.52 -7.95 24.42
N GLN A 573 -14.53 -8.76 24.77
CA GLN A 573 -15.05 -8.81 26.14
C GLN A 573 -14.00 -9.26 27.16
N LEU A 574 -13.18 -10.26 26.83
CA LEU A 574 -12.10 -10.73 27.70
C LEU A 574 -11.03 -9.66 27.88
N ALA A 575 -10.68 -8.93 26.82
CA ALA A 575 -9.71 -7.83 26.89
C ALA A 575 -10.23 -6.66 27.74
N LEU A 576 -11.52 -6.31 27.61
CA LEU A 576 -12.16 -5.29 28.45
C LEU A 576 -12.22 -5.71 29.92
N ALA A 577 -12.51 -6.99 30.20
CA ALA A 577 -12.54 -7.53 31.57
C ALA A 577 -11.16 -7.56 32.26
N ALA A 578 -10.08 -7.47 31.49
CA ALA A 578 -8.71 -7.39 32.03
C ALA A 578 -8.34 -5.97 32.49
N ILE A 579 -9.15 -4.95 32.18
CA ILE A 579 -8.97 -3.60 32.70
C ILE A 579 -9.22 -3.62 34.23
N PRO A 580 -8.28 -3.15 35.06
CA PRO A 580 -8.45 -3.16 36.52
C PRO A 580 -9.72 -2.41 36.98
N THR A 581 -10.44 -3.00 37.94
CA THR A 581 -11.72 -2.46 38.45
C THR A 581 -11.57 -1.30 39.44
N SER A 582 -10.35 -0.98 39.90
CA SER A 582 -10.02 0.18 40.73
C SER A 582 -8.56 0.60 40.54
N ARG A 583 -8.29 1.91 40.66
CA ARG A 583 -6.94 2.44 40.93
C ARG A 583 -6.67 2.26 42.42
N ASP A 584 -6.06 1.15 42.82
CA ASP A 584 -5.43 1.01 44.14
C ASP A 584 -3.91 1.04 44.02
#